data_AF-A0A9E3A690-F1
#
_entry.id   AF-A0A9E3A690-F1
#
_cell.length_a   1.000
_cell.length_b   1.000
_cell.length_c   1.000
_cell.angle_alpha   90.00
_cell.angle_beta   90.00
_cell.angle_gamma   90.00
#
_symmetry.space_group_name_H-M   'P 1'
#
loop_
_entity.id
_entity.type
_entity.pdbx_description
1 polymer ?
#
loop_
_entity_poly.entity_id
_entity_poly.type
_entity_poly.pdbx_seq_one_letter_code
_entity_poly.pdbx_strand_id
1 'polypeptide(L)'
;MPLEYRPSDRAVLADPFPIYQRMRDEEPAHWSPHLKAWVLTRYEDVKRVCLDTDRMSSDRLRPFFGTLPSAEAARMAELIRILTLWMVFRDPPMHTRLRRLASRVFNVRSMHALRTNVEAITAWLLNRIGDKKEFDFIAEFAGPLPALVIMDMLGVPRSE
;
A
#
# COMPACT_ATOMS: atom_id res chain seq x y z
N MET A 1 -22.19 23.22 3.44
CA MET A 1 -20.79 23.59 3.76
C MET A 1 -19.94 23.34 2.53
N PRO A 2 -18.89 24.15 2.28
CA PRO A 2 -17.95 23.86 1.19
C PRO A 2 -17.38 22.44 1.33
N LEU A 3 -17.12 21.79 0.20
CA LEU A 3 -16.49 20.47 0.19
C LEU A 3 -15.01 20.65 0.55
N GLU A 4 -14.60 20.09 1.69
CA GLU A 4 -13.21 20.12 2.14
C GLU A 4 -12.76 18.71 2.47
N TYR A 5 -11.82 18.19 1.70
CA TYR A 5 -11.25 16.86 1.91
C TYR A 5 -9.91 16.94 2.65
N ARG A 6 -9.91 16.47 3.91
CA ARG A 6 -8.74 16.36 4.79
C ARG A 6 -8.55 14.90 5.21
N PRO A 7 -7.74 14.10 4.48
CA PRO A 7 -7.57 12.67 4.79
C PRO A 7 -6.85 12.37 6.11
N SER A 8 -6.20 13.37 6.71
CA SER A 8 -5.55 13.25 8.02
C SER A 8 -6.49 13.53 9.20
N ASP A 9 -7.72 14.00 8.95
CA ASP A 9 -8.72 14.21 9.99
C ASP A 9 -9.12 12.86 10.61
N ARG A 10 -9.16 12.79 11.94
CA ARG A 10 -9.54 11.56 12.66
C ARG A 10 -10.96 11.10 12.33
N ALA A 11 -11.90 12.01 12.11
CA ALA A 11 -13.27 11.67 11.76
C ALA A 11 -13.33 11.04 10.36
N VAL A 12 -12.56 11.59 9.41
CA VAL A 12 -12.43 11.04 8.05
C VAL A 12 -11.71 9.70 8.06
N LEU A 13 -10.67 9.53 8.88
CA LEU A 13 -9.96 8.25 9.03
C LEU A 13 -10.86 7.17 9.64
N ALA A 14 -11.73 7.53 10.59
CA ALA A 14 -12.66 6.61 11.22
C ALA A 14 -13.80 6.20 10.29
N ASP A 15 -14.34 7.14 9.52
CA ASP A 15 -15.39 6.88 8.52
C ASP A 15 -15.24 7.79 7.29
N PRO A 16 -14.53 7.34 6.24
CA PRO A 16 -14.31 8.14 5.05
C PRO A 16 -15.46 8.05 4.04
N PHE A 17 -16.40 7.12 4.22
CA PHE A 17 -17.42 6.82 3.20
C PHE A 17 -18.39 7.98 2.96
N PRO A 18 -18.86 8.73 3.98
CA PRO A 18 -19.73 9.88 3.77
C PRO A 18 -19.09 10.97 2.90
N ILE A 19 -17.83 11.34 3.18
CA ILE A 19 -17.14 12.36 2.37
C ILE A 19 -16.84 11.86 0.97
N TYR A 20 -16.46 10.58 0.80
CA TYR A 20 -16.27 10.00 -0.52
C TYR A 20 -17.57 9.94 -1.33
N GLN A 21 -18.72 9.67 -0.70
CA GLN A 21 -20.01 9.71 -1.37
C GLN A 21 -20.31 11.11 -1.87
N ARG A 22 -20.19 12.11 -0.99
CA ARG A 22 -20.40 13.51 -1.34
C ARG A 22 -19.49 13.96 -2.49
N MET A 23 -18.21 13.58 -2.46
CA MET A 23 -17.27 13.85 -3.55
C MET A 23 -17.69 13.18 -4.86
N ARG A 24 -18.15 11.92 -4.85
CA ARG A 24 -18.62 11.24 -6.08
C ARG A 24 -19.83 11.95 -6.72
N ASP A 25 -20.70 12.49 -5.89
CA ASP A 25 -21.96 13.11 -6.30
C ASP A 25 -21.77 14.57 -6.74
N GLU A 26 -21.01 15.36 -5.99
CA GLU A 26 -20.87 16.82 -6.19
C GLU A 26 -19.60 17.19 -6.98
N GLU A 27 -18.44 16.59 -6.66
CA GLU A 27 -17.13 17.01 -7.18
C GLU A 27 -16.20 15.78 -7.39
N PRO A 28 -16.49 14.92 -8.39
CA PRO A 28 -15.84 13.62 -8.52
C PRO A 28 -14.36 13.69 -8.89
N ALA A 29 -13.92 14.84 -9.40
CA ALA A 29 -12.53 15.23 -9.57
C ALA A 29 -12.29 16.51 -8.76
N HIS A 30 -11.86 16.34 -7.50
CA HIS A 30 -11.70 17.44 -6.55
C HIS A 30 -10.24 17.87 -6.43
N TRP A 31 -9.95 19.15 -6.59
CA TRP A 31 -8.62 19.67 -6.26
C TRP A 31 -8.51 19.84 -4.75
N SER A 32 -7.64 19.05 -4.10
CA SER A 32 -7.37 19.19 -2.67
C SER A 32 -6.17 20.12 -2.44
N PRO A 33 -6.36 21.31 -1.84
CA PRO A 33 -5.24 22.19 -1.50
C PRO A 33 -4.29 21.58 -0.47
N HIS A 34 -4.81 20.71 0.40
CA HIS A 34 -4.03 20.01 1.43
C HIS A 34 -3.08 18.98 0.84
N LEU A 35 -3.55 18.22 -0.15
CA LEU A 35 -2.73 17.24 -0.84
C LEU A 35 -1.93 17.84 -2.00
N LYS A 36 -2.29 19.06 -2.44
CA LYS A 36 -1.81 19.68 -3.68
C LYS A 36 -1.96 18.73 -4.88
N ALA A 37 -3.09 18.04 -4.93
CA ALA A 37 -3.37 16.99 -5.90
C ALA A 37 -4.86 16.91 -6.23
N TRP A 38 -5.14 16.38 -7.41
CA TRP A 38 -6.49 15.97 -7.79
C TRP A 38 -6.87 14.65 -7.11
N VAL A 39 -8.06 14.60 -6.54
CA VAL A 39 -8.65 13.43 -5.89
C VAL A 39 -9.80 12.94 -6.74
N LEU A 40 -9.65 11.75 -7.30
CA LEU A 40 -10.67 11.08 -8.11
C LEU A 40 -11.41 10.08 -7.25
N THR A 41 -12.75 10.12 -7.26
CA THR A 41 -13.57 9.29 -6.36
C THR A 41 -14.52 8.35 -7.09
N ARG A 42 -14.79 8.56 -8.39
CA ARG A 42 -15.58 7.63 -9.20
C ARG A 42 -14.71 6.47 -9.68
N TYR A 43 -15.28 5.27 -9.61
CA TYR A 43 -14.59 4.03 -9.99
C TYR A 43 -14.00 4.09 -11.41
N GLU A 44 -14.78 4.55 -12.40
CA GLU A 44 -14.34 4.61 -13.79
C GLU A 44 -13.15 5.58 -13.99
N ASP A 45 -13.13 6.70 -13.27
CA ASP A 45 -12.05 7.69 -13.36
C ASP A 45 -10.76 7.12 -12.75
N VAL A 46 -10.85 6.51 -11.57
CA VAL A 46 -9.72 5.86 -10.89
C VAL A 46 -9.18 4.71 -11.74
N LYS A 47 -10.05 3.82 -12.23
CA LYS A 47 -9.67 2.69 -13.08
C LYS A 47 -8.96 3.15 -14.35
N ARG A 48 -9.49 4.17 -15.04
CA ARG A 48 -8.87 4.73 -16.25
C ARG A 48 -7.47 5.26 -15.96
N VAL A 49 -7.29 6.04 -14.89
CA VAL A 49 -5.97 6.57 -14.50
C VAL A 49 -5.00 5.46 -14.10
N CYS A 50 -5.45 4.46 -13.34
CA CYS A 50 -4.60 3.33 -12.94
C CYS A 50 -4.16 2.44 -14.11
N LEU A 51 -4.90 2.42 -15.22
CA LEU A 51 -4.59 1.60 -16.40
C LEU A 51 -3.83 2.37 -17.49
N ASP A 52 -3.91 3.70 -17.51
CA ASP A 52 -3.22 4.56 -18.48
C ASP A 52 -1.77 4.84 -18.05
N THR A 53 -0.92 3.82 -18.11
CA THR A 53 0.49 3.93 -17.69
C THR A 53 1.34 4.81 -18.61
N ASP A 54 0.84 5.16 -19.79
CA ASP A 54 1.56 6.02 -20.74
C ASP A 54 1.44 7.50 -20.35
N ARG A 55 0.29 7.89 -19.79
CA ARG A 55 0.06 9.27 -19.33
C ARG A 55 0.26 9.42 -17.83
N MET A 56 -0.06 8.39 -17.05
CA MET A 56 -0.08 8.44 -15.59
C MET A 56 1.11 7.65 -15.02
N SER A 57 2.20 8.37 -14.77
CA SER A 57 3.41 7.81 -14.15
C SER A 57 3.13 7.38 -12.71
N SER A 58 3.63 6.20 -12.34
CA SER A 58 3.69 5.72 -10.95
C SER A 58 4.89 6.26 -10.18
N ASP A 59 5.86 6.85 -10.89
CA ASP A 59 7.01 7.47 -10.28
C ASP A 59 6.70 8.87 -9.74
N ARG A 60 6.25 8.87 -8.49
CA ARG A 60 6.10 10.09 -7.68
C ARG A 60 7.36 10.47 -6.91
N LEU A 61 8.38 9.62 -6.87
CA LEU A 61 9.56 9.83 -6.04
C LEU A 61 10.56 10.77 -6.69
N ARG A 62 10.94 10.52 -7.96
CA ARG A 62 11.91 11.39 -8.65
C ARG A 62 11.40 12.84 -8.75
N PRO A 63 10.12 13.10 -9.10
CA PRO A 63 9.58 14.46 -9.07
C PRO A 63 9.60 15.08 -7.66
N PHE A 64 9.17 14.33 -6.63
CA PHE A 64 9.17 14.82 -5.26
C PHE A 64 10.58 15.21 -4.78
N PHE A 65 11.54 14.31 -4.92
CA PHE A 65 12.92 14.56 -4.49
C PHE A 65 13.63 15.64 -5.32
N GLY A 66 13.25 15.80 -6.59
CA GLY A 66 13.76 16.89 -7.44
C GLY A 66 13.35 18.28 -6.97
N THR A 67 12.32 18.39 -6.12
CA THR A 67 11.89 19.68 -5.53
C THR A 67 12.62 20.03 -4.23
N LEU A 68 13.39 19.11 -3.65
CA LEU A 68 14.09 19.36 -2.39
C LEU A 68 15.32 20.26 -2.59
N PRO A 69 15.65 21.12 -1.61
CA PRO A 69 16.93 21.83 -1.59
C PRO A 69 18.10 20.86 -1.66
N SER A 70 19.18 21.23 -2.35
CA SER A 70 20.34 20.36 -2.62
C SER A 70 20.96 19.74 -1.35
N ALA A 71 21.05 20.51 -0.26
CA ALA A 71 21.57 20.03 1.01
C ALA A 71 20.68 18.96 1.66
N GLU A 72 19.36 19.02 1.47
CA GLU A 72 18.42 18.03 1.99
C GLU A 72 18.40 16.77 1.12
N ALA A 73 18.40 16.95 -0.20
CA ALA A 73 18.54 15.85 -1.16
C ALA A 73 19.83 15.05 -0.91
N ALA A 74 20.95 15.73 -0.60
CA ALA A 74 22.21 15.06 -0.26
C ALA A 74 22.12 14.20 1.01
N ARG A 75 21.44 14.70 2.07
CA ARG A 75 21.22 13.92 3.30
C ARG A 75 20.36 12.68 3.08
N MET A 76 19.45 12.73 2.10
CA MET A 76 18.53 11.64 1.79
C MET A 76 18.97 10.79 0.59
N ALA A 77 20.15 11.03 0.02
CA ALA A 77 20.56 10.45 -1.26
C ALA A 77 20.46 8.91 -1.29
N GLU A 78 20.85 8.25 -0.21
CA GLU A 78 20.80 6.79 -0.12
C GLU A 78 19.35 6.26 -0.01
N LEU A 79 18.51 6.93 0.77
CA LEU A 79 17.08 6.60 0.85
C LEU A 79 16.42 6.78 -0.52
N ILE A 80 16.71 7.88 -1.22
CA ILE A 80 16.21 8.15 -2.57
C ILE A 80 16.65 7.03 -3.52
N ARG A 81 17.92 6.65 -3.47
CA ARG A 81 18.48 5.56 -4.27
C ARG A 81 17.74 4.26 -4.02
N ILE A 82 17.49 3.88 -2.76
CA ILE A 82 16.79 2.64 -2.41
C ILE A 82 15.34 2.66 -2.88
N LEU A 83 14.60 3.73 -2.55
CA LEU A 83 13.18 3.82 -2.87
C LEU A 83 12.93 3.84 -4.39
N THR A 84 13.84 4.45 -5.16
CA THR A 84 13.77 4.43 -6.63
C THR A 84 14.08 3.05 -7.24
N LEU A 85 14.53 2.06 -6.47
CA LEU A 85 14.64 0.67 -6.93
C LEU A 85 13.33 -0.12 -6.75
N TRP A 86 12.38 0.40 -5.98
CA TRP A 86 11.14 -0.32 -5.68
C TRP A 86 10.20 -0.32 -6.88
N MET A 87 9.75 -1.51 -7.28
CA MET A 87 8.90 -1.72 -8.45
C MET A 87 7.65 -0.82 -8.46
N VAL A 88 7.04 -0.57 -7.30
CA VAL A 88 5.81 0.23 -7.15
C VAL A 88 5.96 1.69 -7.59
N PHE A 89 7.18 2.21 -7.66
CA PHE A 89 7.48 3.58 -8.08
C PHE A 89 8.16 3.65 -9.46
N ARG A 90 7.98 2.63 -10.30
CA ARG A 90 8.58 2.57 -11.63
C ARG A 90 7.51 2.52 -12.70
N ASP A 91 7.84 3.14 -13.82
CA ASP A 91 7.09 3.00 -15.07
C ASP A 91 7.74 1.92 -15.97
N PRO A 92 7.01 1.44 -17.00
CA PRO A 92 7.62 0.73 -18.11
C PRO A 92 8.82 1.49 -18.72
N PRO A 93 9.86 0.80 -19.22
CA PRO A 93 10.01 -0.65 -19.28
C PRO A 93 10.55 -1.29 -17.99
N MET A 94 11.01 -0.49 -17.02
CA MET A 94 11.65 -1.03 -15.81
C MET A 94 10.64 -1.79 -14.94
N HIS A 95 9.44 -1.24 -14.74
CA HIS A 95 8.35 -1.93 -14.06
C HIS A 95 8.06 -3.27 -14.72
N THR A 96 7.92 -3.31 -16.05
CA THR A 96 7.65 -4.53 -16.81
C THR A 96 8.72 -5.60 -16.57
N ARG A 97 10.00 -5.21 -16.55
CA ARG A 97 11.12 -6.12 -16.26
C ARG A 97 11.03 -6.71 -14.85
N LEU A 98 10.82 -5.87 -13.83
CA LEU A 98 10.71 -6.31 -12.42
C LEU A 98 9.46 -7.16 -12.19
N ARG A 99 8.31 -6.74 -12.74
CA ARG A 99 7.03 -7.44 -12.63
C ARG A 99 7.09 -8.83 -13.26
N ARG A 100 7.79 -9.00 -14.38
CA ARG A 100 8.02 -10.32 -15.01
C ARG A 100 8.76 -11.29 -14.09
N LEU A 101 9.73 -10.80 -13.30
CA LEU A 101 10.44 -11.63 -12.31
C LEU A 101 9.52 -11.97 -11.13
N ALA A 102 8.87 -10.95 -10.55
CA ALA A 102 7.97 -11.13 -9.41
C ALA A 102 6.80 -12.08 -9.72
N SER A 103 6.23 -12.00 -10.93
CA SER A 103 5.08 -12.83 -11.33
C SER A 103 5.41 -14.33 -11.39
N ARG A 104 6.69 -14.71 -11.47
CA ARG A 104 7.10 -16.13 -11.35
C ARG A 104 6.94 -16.65 -9.93
N VAL A 105 7.01 -15.77 -8.93
CA VAL A 105 6.88 -16.11 -7.51
C VAL A 105 5.43 -15.95 -7.05
N PHE A 106 4.75 -14.89 -7.47
CA PHE A 106 3.35 -14.59 -7.11
C PHE A 106 2.33 -15.17 -8.11
N ASN A 107 2.51 -16.42 -8.51
CA ASN A 107 1.57 -17.12 -9.40
C ASN A 107 0.58 -17.99 -8.59
N VAL A 108 -0.51 -18.41 -9.23
CA VAL A 108 -1.59 -19.22 -8.62
C VAL A 108 -1.06 -20.45 -7.88
N ARG A 109 -0.15 -21.22 -8.49
CA ARG A 109 0.43 -22.42 -7.88
C ARG A 109 1.21 -22.08 -6.61
N SER A 110 2.05 -21.05 -6.64
CA SER A 110 2.80 -20.60 -5.47
C SER A 110 1.88 -20.09 -4.36
N MET A 111 0.81 -19.35 -4.70
CA MET A 111 -0.16 -18.87 -3.72
C MET A 111 -0.95 -20.03 -3.08
N HIS A 112 -1.29 -21.08 -3.84
CA HIS A 112 -1.88 -22.28 -3.28
C HIS A 112 -0.94 -23.03 -2.34
N ALA A 113 0.36 -23.07 -2.64
CA ALA A 113 1.35 -23.69 -1.76
C ALA A 113 1.47 -22.97 -0.40
N LEU A 114 1.20 -21.66 -0.34
CA LEU A 114 1.20 -20.89 0.91
C LEU A 114 0.05 -21.25 1.84
N ARG A 115 -1.04 -21.84 1.34
CA ARG A 115 -2.25 -22.16 2.13
C ARG A 115 -1.89 -22.90 3.42
N THR A 116 -1.13 -24.00 3.31
CA THR A 116 -0.75 -24.83 4.45
C THR A 116 0.02 -24.03 5.50
N ASN A 117 0.94 -23.17 5.06
CA ASN A 117 1.74 -22.35 5.98
C ASN A 117 0.91 -21.25 6.65
N VAL A 118 0.00 -20.61 5.90
CA VAL A 118 -0.94 -19.62 6.44
C VAL A 118 -1.87 -20.26 7.46
N GLU A 119 -2.40 -21.45 7.18
CA GLU A 119 -3.26 -22.22 8.10
C GLU A 119 -2.49 -22.61 9.37
N ALA A 120 -1.23 -23.04 9.24
CA ALA A 120 -0.37 -23.35 10.38
C ALA A 120 -0.05 -22.12 11.25
N ILE A 121 0.29 -20.97 10.63
CA ILE A 121 0.53 -19.71 11.34
C ILE A 121 -0.74 -19.25 12.06
N THR A 122 -1.89 -19.34 11.37
CA THR A 122 -3.20 -19.01 11.94
C THR A 122 -3.50 -19.87 13.16
N ALA A 123 -3.37 -21.20 13.04
CA ALA A 123 -3.59 -22.12 14.14
C ALA A 123 -2.64 -21.84 15.32
N TRP A 124 -1.36 -21.54 15.03
CA TRP A 124 -0.39 -21.20 16.07
C TRP A 124 -0.77 -19.91 16.81
N LEU A 125 -1.21 -18.86 16.10
CA LEU A 125 -1.68 -17.62 16.72
C LEU A 125 -2.93 -17.85 17.58
N LEU A 126 -3.90 -18.61 17.07
CA LEU A 126 -5.11 -18.97 17.83
C LEU A 126 -4.79 -19.78 19.09
N ASN A 127 -3.89 -20.77 18.98
CA ASN A 127 -3.46 -21.58 20.12
C ASN A 127 -2.76 -20.73 21.20
N ARG A 128 -2.04 -19.67 20.82
CA ARG A 128 -1.42 -18.73 21.78
C ARG A 128 -2.42 -17.86 22.53
N ILE A 129 -3.54 -17.54 21.88
CA ILE A 129 -4.66 -16.86 22.55
C ILE A 129 -5.30 -17.82 23.56
N GLY A 130 -5.46 -19.10 23.19
CA GLY A 130 -6.01 -20.14 24.06
C GLY A 130 -7.44 -19.84 24.47
N ASP A 131 -7.78 -20.09 25.74
CA ASP A 131 -9.15 -19.93 26.27
C ASP A 131 -9.45 -18.53 26.82
N LYS A 132 -8.65 -17.52 26.46
CA LYS A 132 -8.89 -16.14 26.87
C LYS A 132 -10.26 -15.68 26.37
N LYS A 133 -11.09 -15.18 27.29
CA LYS A 133 -12.40 -14.59 26.96
C LYS A 133 -12.28 -13.19 26.35
N GLU A 134 -11.22 -12.47 26.70
CA GLU A 134 -10.91 -11.13 26.22
C GLU A 134 -9.44 -11.06 25.82
N PHE A 135 -9.17 -10.51 24.64
CA PHE A 135 -7.84 -10.35 24.08
C PHE A 135 -7.85 -9.26 23.01
N ASP A 136 -6.69 -8.68 22.71
CA ASP A 136 -6.56 -7.70 21.63
C ASP A 136 -6.38 -8.43 20.29
N PHE A 137 -7.44 -8.47 19.48
CA PHE A 137 -7.40 -9.15 18.18
C PHE A 137 -6.34 -8.58 17.22
N ILE A 138 -6.06 -7.27 17.29
CA ILE A 138 -5.03 -6.66 16.43
C ILE A 138 -3.64 -7.07 16.90
N ALA A 139 -3.34 -6.85 18.18
CA ALA A 139 -2.00 -7.12 18.71
C ALA A 139 -1.66 -8.62 18.74
N GLU A 140 -2.63 -9.47 19.06
CA GLU A 140 -2.40 -10.90 19.30
C GLU A 140 -2.64 -11.78 18.06
N PHE A 141 -3.37 -11.29 17.04
CA PHE A 141 -3.68 -12.08 15.84
C PHE A 141 -3.47 -11.33 14.51
N ALA A 142 -4.23 -10.27 14.25
CA ALA A 142 -4.31 -9.66 12.92
C ALA A 142 -3.03 -8.91 12.51
N GLY A 143 -2.30 -8.34 13.46
CA GLY A 143 -1.00 -7.71 13.25
C GLY A 143 0.11 -8.74 12.96
N PRO A 144 0.30 -9.75 13.83
CA PRO A 144 1.33 -10.77 13.64
C PRO A 144 1.14 -11.64 12.39
N LEU A 145 -0.10 -12.01 12.02
CA LEU A 145 -0.39 -12.93 10.92
C LEU A 145 0.28 -12.55 9.59
N PRO A 146 0.03 -11.37 8.98
CA PRO A 146 0.66 -11.00 7.72
C PRO A 146 2.18 -10.87 7.82
N ALA A 147 2.71 -10.44 8.98
CA ALA A 147 4.15 -10.35 9.21
C ALA A 147 4.82 -11.73 9.19
N LEU A 148 4.23 -12.72 9.86
CA LEU A 148 4.71 -14.11 9.86
C LEU A 148 4.61 -14.75 8.48
N VAL A 149 3.52 -14.47 7.75
CA VAL A 149 3.34 -14.98 6.37
C VAL A 149 4.41 -14.42 5.44
N ILE A 150 4.70 -13.11 5.47
CA ILE A 150 5.74 -12.57 4.58
C ILE A 150 7.14 -13.02 4.99
N MET A 151 7.42 -13.18 6.29
CA MET A 151 8.70 -13.74 6.77
C MET A 151 8.93 -15.16 6.26
N ASP A 152 7.88 -16.01 6.31
CA ASP A 152 7.92 -17.37 5.76
C ASP A 152 8.16 -17.38 4.24
N MET A 153 7.46 -16.49 3.51
CA MET A 153 7.68 -16.32 2.06
C MET A 153 9.10 -15.87 1.70
N LEU A 154 9.74 -15.10 2.58
CA LEU A 154 11.12 -14.63 2.43
C LEU A 154 12.16 -15.65 2.90
N GLY A 155 11.73 -16.80 3.43
CA GLY A 155 12.62 -17.84 3.95
C GLY A 155 13.31 -17.45 5.25
N VAL A 156 12.74 -16.51 6.00
CA VAL A 156 13.25 -16.15 7.34
C VAL A 156 13.04 -17.35 8.26
N PRO A 157 14.11 -17.90 8.87
CA PRO A 157 13.99 -19.02 9.80
C PRO A 157 13.06 -18.68 10.96
N ARG A 158 12.22 -19.62 11.37
CA ARG A 158 11.32 -19.47 12.54
C ARG A 158 12.04 -19.63 13.89
N SER A 159 13.37 -19.70 13.85
CA SER A 159 14.24 -19.94 15.00
C SER A 159 15.50 -19.08 14.88
N GLU A 160 15.41 -17.88 15.43
CA GLU A 160 16.40 -17.21 16.31
C GLU A 160 15.60 -16.31 17.26
#